data_AF-A0A842UIP4-F1
#
_entry.id   AF-A0A842UIP4-F1
#
_cell.length_a   1.000
_cell.length_b   1.000
_cell.length_c   1.000
_cell.angle_alpha   90.00
_cell.angle_beta   90.00
_cell.angle_gamma   90.00
#
_symmetry.space_group_name_H-M   'P 1'
#
loop_
_entity.id
_entity.type
_entity.pdbx_description
1 polymer ?
#
loop_
_entity_poly.entity_id
_entity_poly.type
_entity_poly.pdbx_seq_one_letter_code
_entity_poly.pdbx_strand_id
1 'polypeptide(L)'
;VTNNILRNIGGCGVCINSSNVVVEKNDIMKAGHELILVKDGNPLIAGNRLGPNSWHKSITVEGGVPIIERNKFENAGVLKYTDPDGRGDGVIRNNVFDSNSKLDVGCSSPAFAYNNFYGLVLVGKNCVKKTFKAQNNFWGTGDKKIIEERVVDARYDPDYRRVVYEPPLTSKVVVE
;
A
#
# COMPACT_ATOMS: atom_id res chain seq x y z
N VAL A 1 1.57 5.42 -18.48
CA VAL A 1 0.89 6.68 -18.13
C VAL A 1 1.84 7.52 -17.32
N THR A 2 2.35 8.65 -17.85
CA THR A 2 3.38 9.42 -17.14
C THR A 2 3.23 10.93 -17.28
N ASN A 3 3.54 11.67 -16.21
CA ASN A 3 3.51 13.13 -16.14
C ASN A 3 2.12 13.73 -16.43
N ASN A 4 1.07 13.10 -15.89
CA ASN A 4 -0.32 13.57 -16.05
C ASN A 4 -0.94 14.01 -14.74
N ILE A 5 -1.98 14.84 -14.86
CA ILE A 5 -2.95 15.11 -13.79
C ILE A 5 -4.26 14.44 -14.19
N LEU A 6 -4.69 13.43 -13.44
CA LEU A 6 -5.94 12.70 -13.65
C LEU A 6 -6.88 13.01 -12.50
N ARG A 7 -8.00 13.69 -12.78
CA ARG A 7 -8.94 14.18 -11.76
C ARG A 7 -10.39 14.05 -12.19
N ASN A 8 -11.29 13.84 -11.24
CA ASN A 8 -12.75 13.72 -11.46
C ASN A 8 -13.09 12.63 -12.48
N ILE A 9 -12.54 11.44 -12.25
CA ILE A 9 -12.59 10.30 -13.18
C ILE A 9 -13.85 9.49 -12.85
N GLY A 10 -14.68 9.16 -13.86
CA GLY A 10 -15.94 8.42 -13.63
C GLY A 10 -15.75 6.94 -13.23
N GLY A 11 -14.61 6.34 -13.57
CA GLY A 11 -14.26 4.95 -13.31
C GLY A 11 -12.96 4.81 -12.51
N CYS A 12 -12.18 3.75 -12.79
CA CYS A 12 -10.79 3.66 -12.31
C CYS A 12 -9.93 4.72 -13.02
N GLY A 13 -8.93 5.29 -12.33
CA GLY A 13 -8.00 6.24 -12.97
C GLY A 13 -7.08 5.56 -13.98
N VAL A 14 -6.44 4.47 -13.56
CA VAL A 14 -5.65 3.59 -14.43
C VAL A 14 -6.02 2.14 -14.10
N CYS A 15 -6.60 1.41 -15.05
CA CYS A 15 -6.84 -0.02 -14.93
C CYS A 15 -5.73 -0.79 -15.67
N ILE A 16 -5.08 -1.72 -14.97
CA ILE A 16 -3.91 -2.46 -15.43
C ILE A 16 -4.25 -3.94 -15.43
N ASN A 17 -4.13 -4.59 -16.59
CA ASN A 17 -4.32 -6.04 -16.77
C ASN A 17 -3.13 -6.69 -17.51
N SER A 18 -1.95 -6.06 -17.44
CA SER A 18 -0.73 -6.49 -18.13
C SER A 18 0.51 -6.15 -17.29
N SER A 19 1.58 -6.90 -17.50
CA SER A 19 2.82 -6.79 -16.72
C SER A 19 3.76 -5.68 -17.17
N ASN A 20 3.64 -5.19 -18.40
CA ASN A 20 4.56 -4.19 -18.96
C ASN A 20 3.96 -2.76 -18.91
N VAL A 21 3.39 -2.39 -17.76
CA VAL A 21 2.77 -1.08 -17.57
C VAL A 21 3.56 -0.25 -16.57
N VAL A 22 3.88 0.98 -16.96
CA VAL A 22 4.50 1.99 -16.09
C VAL A 22 3.49 3.11 -15.84
N VAL A 23 3.20 3.36 -14.57
CA VAL A 23 2.42 4.50 -14.08
C VAL A 23 3.35 5.35 -13.23
N GLU A 24 3.85 6.44 -13.80
CA GLU A 24 4.93 7.20 -13.17
C GLU A 24 4.69 8.71 -13.14
N LYS A 25 4.98 9.37 -12.02
CA LYS A 25 4.96 10.84 -11.90
C LYS A 25 3.61 11.46 -12.27
N ASN A 26 2.51 10.83 -11.85
CA ASN A 26 1.17 11.37 -12.04
C ASN A 26 0.61 11.93 -10.73
N ASP A 27 -0.29 12.90 -10.84
CA ASP A 27 -1.18 13.32 -9.75
C ASP A 27 -2.57 12.77 -10.05
N ILE A 28 -3.00 11.74 -9.31
CA ILE A 28 -4.24 11.00 -9.56
C ILE A 28 -5.15 11.17 -8.34
N MET A 29 -6.38 11.65 -8.56
CA MET A 29 -7.32 11.94 -7.48
C MET A 29 -8.78 11.86 -7.94
N LYS A 30 -9.69 11.67 -6.97
CA LYS A 30 -11.16 11.75 -7.16
C LYS A 30 -11.65 10.87 -8.31
N ALA A 31 -11.58 9.56 -8.11
CA ALA A 31 -12.13 8.57 -9.03
C ALA A 31 -13.46 8.02 -8.51
N GLY A 32 -14.36 7.64 -9.42
CA GLY A 32 -15.60 6.91 -9.10
C GLY A 32 -15.35 5.47 -8.65
N HIS A 33 -14.10 4.99 -8.78
CA HIS A 33 -13.58 3.72 -8.29
C HIS A 33 -12.15 3.93 -7.76
N GLU A 34 -11.27 2.93 -7.89
CA GLU A 34 -9.85 3.04 -7.53
C GLU A 34 -9.09 4.08 -8.36
N LEU A 35 -8.09 4.75 -7.78
CA LEU A 35 -7.19 5.58 -8.60
C LEU A 35 -6.37 4.69 -9.55
N ILE A 36 -5.87 3.56 -9.05
CA ILE A 36 -5.19 2.53 -9.83
C ILE A 36 -5.74 1.16 -9.46
N LEU A 37 -6.14 0.38 -10.45
CA LEU A 37 -6.55 -1.01 -10.30
C LEU A 37 -5.55 -1.92 -11.02
N VAL A 38 -4.98 -2.88 -10.31
CA VAL A 38 -4.09 -3.92 -10.86
C VAL A 38 -4.83 -5.25 -10.83
N LYS A 39 -4.99 -5.89 -12.00
CA LYS A 39 -5.59 -7.21 -12.19
C LYS A 39 -4.56 -8.15 -12.81
N ASP A 40 -4.00 -9.04 -12.01
CA ASP A 40 -3.00 -10.03 -12.42
C ASP A 40 -1.75 -9.46 -13.16
N GLY A 41 -1.48 -8.16 -13.00
CA GLY A 41 -0.36 -7.46 -13.65
C GLY A 41 0.82 -7.24 -12.72
N ASN A 42 2.00 -7.02 -13.31
CA ASN A 42 3.23 -6.68 -12.59
C ASN A 42 3.74 -5.25 -12.91
N PRO A 43 2.91 -4.20 -12.80
CA PRO A 43 3.31 -2.86 -13.19
C PRO A 43 4.35 -2.25 -12.27
N LEU A 44 5.07 -1.26 -12.79
CA LEU A 44 5.77 -0.26 -11.99
C LEU A 44 4.83 0.92 -11.74
N ILE A 45 4.53 1.18 -10.47
CA ILE A 45 3.76 2.35 -10.03
C ILE A 45 4.70 3.20 -9.19
N ALA A 46 5.23 4.28 -9.78
CA ALA A 46 6.33 5.03 -9.18
C ALA A 46 6.17 6.55 -9.16
N GLY A 47 6.60 7.22 -8.09
CA GLY A 47 6.66 8.69 -8.08
C GLY A 47 5.32 9.40 -8.20
N ASN A 48 4.19 8.72 -7.95
CA ASN A 48 2.87 9.32 -8.10
C ASN A 48 2.40 9.97 -6.80
N ARG A 49 1.58 11.01 -6.94
CA ARG A 49 0.73 11.54 -5.86
C ARG A 49 -0.67 10.94 -6.02
N LEU A 50 -1.13 10.25 -4.99
CA LEU A 50 -2.35 9.45 -5.01
C LEU A 50 -3.30 9.89 -3.89
N GLY A 51 -4.33 10.64 -4.26
CA GLY A 51 -5.38 11.07 -3.35
C GLY A 51 -5.68 12.59 -3.41
N PRO A 52 -6.82 13.03 -2.85
CA PRO A 52 -7.83 12.24 -2.13
C PRO A 52 -8.64 11.30 -3.03
N ASN A 53 -9.18 10.22 -2.45
CA ASN A 53 -10.17 9.36 -3.10
C ASN A 53 -11.27 8.89 -2.11
N SER A 54 -12.15 9.81 -1.70
CA SER A 54 -12.96 9.73 -0.47
C SER A 54 -13.77 8.45 -0.22
N TRP A 55 -14.17 7.72 -1.27
CA TRP A 55 -15.03 6.53 -1.15
C TRP A 55 -14.35 5.23 -1.61
N HIS A 56 -13.16 5.34 -2.21
CA HIS A 56 -12.49 4.25 -2.91
C HIS A 56 -11.00 4.21 -2.59
N LYS A 57 -10.30 3.20 -3.10
CA LYS A 57 -8.91 2.93 -2.74
C LYS A 57 -8.00 3.75 -3.66
N SER A 58 -6.81 4.09 -3.19
CA SER A 58 -5.80 4.67 -4.08
C SER A 58 -5.29 3.60 -5.02
N ILE A 59 -4.94 2.42 -4.49
CA ILE A 59 -4.53 1.29 -5.29
C ILE A 59 -5.25 0.05 -4.78
N THR A 60 -5.88 -0.71 -5.68
CA THR A 60 -6.32 -2.08 -5.42
C THR A 60 -5.50 -3.05 -6.27
N VAL A 61 -5.00 -4.12 -5.66
CA VAL A 61 -4.26 -5.22 -6.29
C VAL A 61 -5.09 -6.50 -6.19
N GLU A 62 -5.72 -6.86 -7.29
CA GLU A 62 -6.45 -8.11 -7.55
C GLU A 62 -5.51 -9.09 -8.27
N GLY A 63 -4.44 -9.49 -7.58
CA GLY A 63 -3.41 -10.38 -8.13
C GLY A 63 -2.24 -9.66 -8.81
N GLY A 64 -1.20 -10.44 -9.15
CA GLY A 64 0.05 -9.96 -9.74
C GLY A 64 1.06 -9.40 -8.73
N VAL A 65 2.25 -9.05 -9.20
CA VAL A 65 3.43 -8.72 -8.39
C VAL A 65 3.91 -7.30 -8.73
N PRO A 66 3.13 -6.26 -8.38
CA PRO A 66 3.48 -4.88 -8.72
C PRO A 66 4.69 -4.40 -7.92
N ILE A 67 5.42 -3.45 -8.49
CA ILE A 67 6.41 -2.63 -7.77
C ILE A 67 5.77 -1.27 -7.52
N ILE A 68 5.51 -0.96 -6.25
CA ILE A 68 4.91 0.28 -5.79
C ILE A 68 5.98 1.05 -5.02
N GLU A 69 6.54 2.09 -5.63
CA GLU A 69 7.66 2.81 -5.03
C GLU A 69 7.64 4.33 -5.18
N ARG A 70 8.21 5.05 -4.22
CA ARG A 70 8.34 6.52 -4.31
C ARG A 70 7.01 7.26 -4.49
N ASN A 71 5.88 6.66 -4.13
CA ASN A 71 4.57 7.30 -4.21
C ASN A 71 4.24 8.03 -2.91
N LYS A 72 3.40 9.05 -3.03
CA LYS A 72 2.80 9.77 -1.90
C LYS A 72 1.30 9.50 -1.85
N PHE A 73 0.85 8.84 -0.79
CA PHE A 73 -0.56 8.58 -0.51
C PHE A 73 -1.10 9.67 0.43
N GLU A 74 -2.13 10.39 -0.01
CA GLU A 74 -2.69 11.53 0.72
C GLU A 74 -4.20 11.41 0.93
N ASN A 75 -4.68 12.02 2.01
CA ASN A 75 -6.07 12.21 2.36
C ASN A 75 -6.86 10.90 2.34
N ALA A 76 -6.46 9.97 3.21
CA ALA A 76 -7.02 8.63 3.34
C ALA A 76 -6.75 7.71 2.14
N GLY A 77 -5.56 7.81 1.56
CA GLY A 77 -5.12 6.89 0.53
C GLY A 77 -5.06 5.45 1.04
N VAL A 78 -5.75 4.55 0.36
CA VAL A 78 -5.76 3.11 0.71
C VAL A 78 -5.01 2.32 -0.35
N LEU A 79 -4.03 1.52 0.07
CA LEU A 79 -3.44 0.46 -0.73
C LEU A 79 -4.00 -0.87 -0.23
N LYS A 80 -4.74 -1.58 -1.10
CA LYS A 80 -5.41 -2.83 -0.75
C LYS A 80 -5.01 -3.98 -1.66
N TYR A 81 -4.68 -5.12 -1.08
CA TYR A 81 -4.60 -6.42 -1.75
C TYR A 81 -5.88 -7.21 -1.47
N THR A 82 -6.50 -7.75 -2.52
CA THR A 82 -7.76 -8.50 -2.43
C THR A 82 -7.60 -9.97 -2.79
N ASP A 83 -6.43 -10.39 -3.26
CA ASP A 83 -6.17 -11.77 -3.65
C ASP A 83 -6.25 -12.73 -2.44
N PRO A 84 -7.24 -13.65 -2.42
CA PRO A 84 -7.44 -14.59 -1.33
C PRO A 84 -6.33 -15.65 -1.27
N ASP A 85 -5.68 -15.95 -2.40
CA ASP A 85 -4.66 -17.00 -2.49
C ASP A 85 -3.27 -16.47 -2.11
N GLY A 86 -3.14 -15.15 -1.90
CA GLY A 86 -1.87 -14.50 -1.53
C GLY A 86 -0.79 -14.66 -2.60
N ARG A 87 -1.18 -14.71 -3.88
CA ARG A 87 -0.27 -14.72 -5.04
C ARG A 87 0.27 -13.32 -5.35
N GLY A 88 -0.28 -12.28 -4.72
CA GLY A 88 0.10 -10.88 -4.88
C GLY A 88 1.30 -10.37 -4.06
N ASP A 89 2.42 -11.09 -4.00
CA ASP A 89 3.59 -10.70 -3.19
C ASP A 89 4.48 -9.65 -3.89
N GLY A 90 3.92 -8.47 -4.17
CA GLY A 90 4.63 -7.34 -4.76
C GLY A 90 5.70 -6.70 -3.85
N VAL A 91 6.21 -5.55 -4.28
CA VAL A 91 7.14 -4.73 -3.50
C VAL A 91 6.49 -3.39 -3.20
N ILE A 92 6.58 -2.95 -1.94
CA ILE A 92 6.11 -1.64 -1.49
C ILE A 92 7.26 -0.97 -0.74
N ARG A 93 7.93 -0.03 -1.40
CA ARG A 93 9.12 0.61 -0.82
C ARG A 93 9.25 2.09 -1.10
N ASN A 94 9.94 2.81 -0.22
CA ASN A 94 10.22 4.24 -0.40
C ASN A 94 8.96 5.08 -0.63
N ASN A 95 7.79 4.67 -0.13
CA ASN A 95 6.56 5.46 -0.26
C ASN A 95 6.34 6.31 1.01
N VAL A 96 5.48 7.33 0.87
CA VAL A 96 4.99 8.15 1.97
C VAL A 96 3.49 7.93 2.11
N PHE A 97 3.03 7.48 3.27
CA PHE A 97 1.61 7.27 3.58
C PHE A 97 1.20 8.16 4.74
N ASP A 98 0.29 9.11 4.52
CA ASP A 98 -0.16 10.01 5.58
C ASP A 98 -0.88 9.31 6.74
N SER A 99 -1.22 10.06 7.79
CA SER A 99 -1.82 9.50 9.01
C SER A 99 -3.19 8.88 8.82
N ASN A 100 -3.89 9.22 7.74
CA ASN A 100 -5.22 8.70 7.42
C ASN A 100 -5.15 7.51 6.46
N SER A 101 -3.96 7.21 5.93
CA SER A 101 -3.74 6.15 4.96
C SER A 101 -3.90 4.77 5.60
N LYS A 102 -4.25 3.78 4.77
CA LYS A 102 -4.36 2.38 5.19
C LYS A 102 -3.63 1.46 4.22
N LEU A 103 -2.89 0.51 4.77
CA LEU A 103 -2.36 -0.63 4.06
C LEU A 103 -3.16 -1.87 4.48
N ASP A 104 -3.94 -2.43 3.56
CA ASP A 104 -4.68 -3.68 3.77
C ASP A 104 -4.06 -4.76 2.87
N VAL A 105 -3.26 -5.65 3.45
CA VAL A 105 -2.55 -6.68 2.68
C VAL A 105 -3.34 -7.97 2.50
N GLY A 106 -4.50 -8.12 3.15
CA GLY A 106 -5.25 -9.38 3.13
C GLY A 106 -4.34 -10.60 3.38
N CYS A 107 -4.43 -11.61 2.50
CA CYS A 107 -3.56 -12.78 2.54
C CYS A 107 -2.24 -12.64 1.75
N SER A 108 -2.01 -11.50 1.10
CA SER A 108 -0.77 -11.20 0.39
C SER A 108 0.35 -10.78 1.34
N SER A 109 1.60 -11.01 0.96
CA SER A 109 2.79 -10.74 1.78
C SER A 109 3.80 -9.90 1.01
N PRO A 110 3.42 -8.71 0.51
CA PRO A 110 4.36 -7.88 -0.24
C PRO A 110 5.57 -7.52 0.63
N ALA A 111 6.73 -7.35 0.01
CA ALA A 111 7.90 -6.82 0.70
C ALA A 111 7.64 -5.33 1.05
N PHE A 112 7.28 -5.06 2.30
CA PHE A 112 6.99 -3.71 2.79
C PHE A 112 8.15 -3.15 3.60
N ALA A 113 8.99 -2.33 2.95
CA ALA A 113 10.22 -1.82 3.58
C ALA A 113 10.60 -0.42 3.12
N TYR A 114 11.31 0.31 3.98
CA TYR A 114 11.82 1.65 3.69
C TYR A 114 10.72 2.66 3.33
N ASN A 115 9.54 2.56 3.95
CA ASN A 115 8.47 3.54 3.78
C ASN A 115 8.42 4.51 4.95
N ASN A 116 7.92 5.73 4.70
CA ASN A 116 7.46 6.66 5.71
C ASN A 116 5.96 6.42 5.93
N PHE A 117 5.59 5.67 6.97
CA PHE A 117 4.23 5.20 7.19
C PHE A 117 3.62 5.77 8.46
N TYR A 118 2.58 6.61 8.32
CA TYR A 118 1.91 7.25 9.45
C TYR A 118 0.51 6.67 9.71
N GLY A 119 0.03 5.78 8.84
CA GLY A 119 -1.33 5.24 8.83
C GLY A 119 -1.51 3.92 9.58
N LEU A 120 -2.50 3.12 9.14
CA LEU A 120 -2.87 1.83 9.74
C LEU A 120 -2.53 0.64 8.83
N VAL A 121 -2.01 -0.44 9.41
CA VAL A 121 -1.80 -1.72 8.74
C VAL A 121 -2.89 -2.71 9.16
N LEU A 122 -3.54 -3.31 8.18
CA LEU A 122 -4.53 -4.37 8.32
C LEU A 122 -3.99 -5.61 7.60
N VAL A 123 -4.01 -6.76 8.27
CA VAL A 123 -3.68 -8.06 7.67
C VAL A 123 -4.92 -8.94 7.60
N GLY A 124 -4.93 -9.92 6.70
CA GLY A 124 -6.05 -10.84 6.54
C GLY A 124 -6.16 -11.85 7.69
N LYS A 125 -7.38 -12.38 7.88
CA LYS A 125 -7.70 -13.51 8.76
C LYS A 125 -7.53 -14.83 8.04
N ASN A 126 -7.21 -15.91 8.76
CA ASN A 126 -7.22 -17.29 8.26
C ASN A 126 -6.36 -17.55 7.01
N CYS A 127 -5.32 -16.74 6.79
CA CYS A 127 -4.44 -16.89 5.64
C CYS A 127 -3.42 -18.01 5.83
N VAL A 128 -3.07 -18.71 4.73
CA VAL A 128 -2.05 -19.77 4.72
C VAL A 128 -0.69 -19.24 5.21
N LYS A 129 -0.29 -18.05 4.75
CA LYS A 129 0.93 -17.36 5.20
C LYS A 129 0.67 -16.71 6.56
N LYS A 130 1.26 -17.23 7.62
CA LYS A 130 0.99 -16.75 8.99
C LYS A 130 1.74 -15.49 9.42
N THR A 131 2.69 -14.97 8.61
CA THR A 131 3.50 -13.79 8.99
C THR A 131 3.59 -12.79 7.84
N PHE A 132 3.43 -11.51 8.14
CA PHE A 132 3.70 -10.37 7.26
C PHE A 132 4.91 -9.59 7.80
N LYS A 133 5.84 -9.21 6.92
CA LYS A 133 7.08 -8.51 7.29
C LYS A 133 7.02 -7.05 6.81
N ALA A 134 7.09 -6.14 7.76
CA ALA A 134 7.00 -4.69 7.58
C ALA A 134 8.27 -3.99 8.11
N GLN A 135 9.42 -4.40 7.61
CA GLN A 135 10.73 -4.08 8.22
C GLN A 135 11.34 -2.78 7.69
N ASN A 136 12.19 -2.14 8.48
CA ASN A 136 12.92 -0.94 8.07
C ASN A 136 11.99 0.19 7.61
N ASN A 137 10.84 0.36 8.24
CA ASN A 137 9.93 1.48 7.96
C ASN A 137 10.07 2.55 9.05
N PHE A 138 9.92 3.82 8.67
CA PHE A 138 9.76 4.91 9.62
C PHE A 138 8.27 5.08 9.92
N TRP A 139 7.89 4.91 11.18
CA TRP A 139 6.48 4.92 11.60
C TRP A 139 6.01 6.29 12.10
N GLY A 140 6.76 7.37 11.83
CA GLY A 140 6.45 8.69 12.40
C GLY A 140 6.78 8.84 13.88
N THR A 141 7.26 7.80 14.53
CA THR A 141 7.62 7.76 15.95
C THR A 141 8.61 6.61 16.19
N GLY A 142 9.41 6.72 17.26
CA GLY A 142 10.22 5.62 17.80
C GLY A 142 9.53 4.88 18.96
N ASP A 143 8.36 5.35 19.41
CA ASP A 143 7.60 4.70 20.48
C ASP A 143 6.95 3.41 19.96
N LYS A 144 7.42 2.28 20.49
CA LYS A 144 6.91 0.95 20.13
C LYS A 144 5.41 0.85 20.34
N LYS A 145 4.84 1.34 21.44
CA LYS A 145 3.40 1.19 21.73
C LYS A 145 2.54 1.85 20.66
N ILE A 146 2.92 3.06 20.23
CA ILE A 146 2.23 3.79 19.17
C ILE A 146 2.33 3.04 17.82
N ILE A 147 3.45 2.39 17.55
CA ILE A 147 3.60 1.54 16.35
C ILE A 147 2.66 0.33 16.44
N GLU A 148 2.57 -0.30 17.60
CA GLU A 148 1.73 -1.48 17.81
C GLU A 148 0.25 -1.17 17.64
N GLU A 149 -0.22 -0.03 18.15
CA GLU A 149 -1.60 0.45 17.99
C GLU A 149 -2.00 0.67 16.51
N ARG A 150 -1.03 0.84 15.61
CA ARG A 150 -1.28 1.03 14.18
C ARG A 150 -1.33 -0.28 13.39
N VAL A 151 -1.04 -1.41 14.02
CA VAL A 151 -0.89 -2.71 13.36
C VAL A 151 -1.94 -3.67 13.90
N VAL A 152 -2.99 -3.91 13.11
CA VAL A 152 -4.03 -4.89 13.45
C VAL A 152 -3.54 -6.27 13.03
N ASP A 153 -3.24 -7.14 14.00
CA ASP A 153 -2.60 -8.44 13.78
C ASP A 153 -2.94 -9.49 14.86
N ALA A 154 -2.27 -10.64 14.79
CA ALA A 154 -2.45 -11.80 15.69
C ALA A 154 -2.34 -11.50 17.20
N ARG A 155 -1.72 -10.38 17.60
CA ARG A 155 -1.59 -10.00 19.01
C ARG A 155 -2.92 -9.54 19.61
N TYR A 156 -3.81 -9.01 18.76
CA TYR A 156 -5.13 -8.53 19.17
C TYR A 156 -6.22 -9.58 18.96
N ASP A 157 -6.11 -10.38 17.89
CA ASP A 157 -7.03 -11.47 17.60
C ASP A 157 -6.27 -12.60 16.87
N PRO A 158 -6.23 -13.83 17.41
CA PRO A 158 -5.40 -14.94 16.92
C PRO A 158 -5.76 -15.42 15.51
N ASP A 159 -6.93 -15.04 14.97
CA ASP A 159 -7.31 -15.35 13.59
C ASP A 159 -6.51 -14.55 12.56
N TYR A 160 -5.93 -13.42 12.98
CA TYR A 160 -5.08 -12.60 12.13
C TYR A 160 -3.68 -13.18 11.99
N ARG A 161 -2.98 -12.74 10.95
CA ARG A 161 -1.56 -13.02 10.76
C ARG A 161 -0.71 -12.23 11.75
N ARG A 162 0.48 -12.73 12.09
CA ARG A 162 1.47 -11.97 12.85
C ARG A 162 2.13 -10.91 11.95
N VAL A 163 2.37 -9.72 12.47
CA VAL A 163 3.19 -8.71 11.79
C VAL A 163 4.55 -8.56 12.49
N VAL A 164 5.62 -8.56 11.70
CA VAL A 164 6.97 -8.26 12.16
C VAL A 164 7.38 -6.91 11.59
N TYR A 165 7.37 -5.87 12.41
CA TYR A 165 7.70 -4.48 12.02
C TYR A 165 9.09 -4.03 12.45
N GLU A 166 9.88 -4.93 13.05
CA GLU A 166 11.23 -4.63 13.54
C GLU A 166 12.31 -4.87 12.45
N PRO A 167 13.38 -4.05 12.42
CA PRO A 167 13.55 -2.83 13.23
C PRO A 167 12.77 -1.64 12.63
N PRO A 168 12.15 -0.77 13.47
CA PRO A 168 11.68 0.52 13.01
C PRO A 168 12.86 1.46 12.76
N LEU A 169 12.74 2.33 11.75
CA LEU A 169 13.72 3.39 11.54
C LEU A 169 13.50 4.53 12.54
N THR A 170 14.59 5.20 12.93
CA THR A 170 14.56 6.37 13.83
C THR A 170 14.41 7.70 13.09
N SER A 171 14.57 7.69 11.77
CA SER A 171 14.46 8.87 10.90
C SER A 171 13.70 8.53 9.62
N LYS A 172 13.16 9.58 8.98
CA LYS A 172 12.43 9.45 7.72
C LYS A 172 13.34 8.90 6.63
N VAL A 173 12.77 8.03 5.79
CA VAL A 173 13.39 7.63 4.54
C VAL A 173 13.37 8.82 3.58
N VAL A 174 14.50 9.13 2.96
CA VAL A 174 14.56 10.10 1.86
C VAL A 174 13.90 9.47 0.64
N VAL A 175 12.82 10.09 0.16
CA VAL A 175 12.10 9.66 -1.04
C VAL A 175 12.39 10.71 -2.11
N GLU A 176 13.21 10.34 -3.09
CA GLU A 176 13.57 11.17 -4.25
C GLU A 176 12.54 11.05 -5.39
#